data_AF-A0A358GJI3-F1
#
_entry.id   AF-A0A358GJI3-F1
#
_cell.length_a   1.000
_cell.length_b   1.000
_cell.length_c   1.000
_cell.angle_alpha   90.00
_cell.angle_beta   90.00
_cell.angle_gamma   90.00
#
_symmetry.space_group_name_H-M   'P 1'
#
loop_
_entity.id
_entity.type
_entity.pdbx_description
1 polymer ?
#
loop_
_entity_poly.entity_id
_entity_poly.type
_entity_poly.pdbx_seq_one_letter_code
_entity_poly.pdbx_strand_id
1 'polypeptide(L)'
;MSDIRSKTEIAITLLQLLERTSFRREQMEKYVNRLFESFKWEGVPYVESENEAYIMRIYERGMVMLEKRMKQTDEVIYWLLEDIIFTAAHVELLERYGVDNKQSHMNYTNAVMQELTQRVEKAFQQIGDPYLHWHQTGKRQDLERMEPRKER
;
A
#
# COMPACT_ATOMS: atom_id res chain seq x y z
N MET A 1 -1.65 24.00 5.09
CA MET A 1 -0.65 24.23 4.02
C MET A 1 -0.37 22.87 3.41
N SER A 2 -0.45 22.74 2.08
CA SER A 2 -0.17 21.48 1.38
C SER A 2 1.34 21.31 1.26
N ASP A 3 1.92 20.51 2.15
CA ASP A 3 3.34 20.11 2.09
C ASP A 3 3.47 18.91 1.15
N ILE A 4 3.33 19.19 -0.16
CA ILE A 4 3.47 18.17 -1.21
C ILE A 4 4.95 17.78 -1.26
N ARG A 5 5.24 16.61 -0.72
CA ARG A 5 6.53 15.95 -0.80
C ARG A 5 6.75 15.31 -2.16
N SER A 6 7.99 15.36 -2.62
CA SER A 6 8.47 14.63 -3.78
C SER A 6 8.34 13.11 -3.57
N LYS A 7 8.36 12.37 -4.69
CA LYS A 7 8.36 10.90 -4.67
C LYS A 7 9.54 10.32 -3.87
N THR A 8 10.70 10.97 -3.90
CA THR A 8 11.88 10.59 -3.11
C THR A 8 11.63 10.74 -1.61
N GLU A 9 11.04 11.85 -1.18
CA GLU A 9 10.71 12.08 0.23
C GLU A 9 9.63 11.12 0.73
N ILE A 10 8.65 10.77 -0.11
CA ILE A 10 7.66 9.71 0.19
C ILE A 10 8.39 8.37 0.37
N ALA A 11 9.27 7.99 -0.55
CA ALA A 11 10.01 6.74 -0.47
C ALA A 11 10.87 6.65 0.79
N ILE A 12 11.59 7.72 1.15
CA ILE A 12 12.37 7.79 2.40
C ILE A 12 11.44 7.61 3.61
N THR A 13 10.30 8.30 3.64
CA THR A 13 9.34 8.19 4.74
C THR A 13 8.78 6.77 4.86
N LEU A 14 8.43 6.14 3.74
CA LEU A 14 7.97 4.75 3.72
C LEU A 14 9.03 3.81 4.29
N LEU A 15 10.29 3.91 3.85
CA LEU A 15 11.37 3.07 4.37
C LEU A 15 11.53 3.24 5.88
N GLN A 16 11.57 4.48 6.38
CA GLN A 16 11.70 4.75 7.82
C GLN A 16 10.55 4.17 8.65
N LEU A 17 9.32 4.16 8.11
CA LEU A 17 8.17 3.58 8.78
C LEU A 17 8.22 2.05 8.71
N LEU A 18 8.53 1.48 7.55
CA LEU A 18 8.62 0.04 7.32
C LEU A 18 9.78 -0.60 8.10
N GLU A 19 10.87 0.11 8.36
CA GLU A 19 11.97 -0.34 9.23
C GLU A 19 11.54 -0.61 10.67
N ARG A 20 10.41 -0.07 11.13
CA ARG A 20 9.85 -0.36 12.46
C ARG A 20 9.13 -1.70 12.52
N THR A 21 8.78 -2.26 11.36
CA THR A 21 8.04 -3.51 11.27
C THR A 21 8.96 -4.72 11.39
N SER A 22 8.39 -5.91 11.58
CA SER A 22 9.18 -7.16 11.58
C SER A 22 9.49 -7.73 10.19
N PHE A 23 9.09 -7.06 9.10
CA PHE A 23 9.32 -7.56 7.75
C PHE A 23 10.80 -7.44 7.32
N ARG A 24 11.23 -8.29 6.39
CA ARG A 24 12.60 -8.26 5.86
C ARG A 24 12.84 -6.96 5.09
N ARG A 25 13.92 -6.23 5.44
CA ARG A 25 14.30 -4.95 4.80
C ARG A 25 14.36 -5.05 3.28
N GLU A 26 15.04 -6.06 2.74
CA GLU A 26 15.20 -6.25 1.29
C GLU A 26 13.85 -6.35 0.55
N GLN A 27 12.87 -6.97 1.19
CA GLN A 27 11.52 -7.08 0.65
C GLN A 27 10.80 -5.72 0.66
N MET A 28 10.95 -4.94 1.74
CA MET A 28 10.36 -3.61 1.86
C MET A 28 10.96 -2.64 0.83
N GLU A 29 12.29 -2.65 0.68
CA GLU A 29 13.00 -1.85 -0.32
C GLU A 29 12.51 -2.17 -1.73
N LYS A 30 12.34 -3.46 -2.06
CA LYS A 30 11.78 -3.87 -3.35
C LYS A 30 10.41 -3.26 -3.60
N TYR A 31 9.52 -3.23 -2.61
CA TYR A 31 8.19 -2.66 -2.79
C TYR A 31 8.19 -1.15 -2.86
N VAL A 32 9.01 -0.46 -2.06
CA VAL A 32 9.16 1.00 -2.14
C VAL A 32 9.77 1.42 -3.49
N ASN A 33 10.75 0.66 -4.01
CA ASN A 33 11.39 0.95 -5.29
C ASN A 33 10.43 0.90 -6.48
N ARG A 34 9.30 0.18 -6.37
CA ARG A 34 8.24 0.18 -7.40
C ARG A 34 7.67 1.56 -7.69
N LEU A 35 7.74 2.51 -6.75
CA LEU A 35 7.33 3.88 -6.97
C LEU A 35 8.06 4.54 -8.15
N PHE A 36 9.30 4.13 -8.40
CA PHE A 36 10.17 4.68 -9.45
C PHE A 36 10.12 3.87 -10.76
N GLU A 37 9.41 2.74 -10.77
CA GLU A 37 9.30 1.92 -11.97
C GLU A 37 8.38 2.60 -13.01
N SER A 38 8.81 2.53 -14.28
CA SER A 38 7.99 2.98 -15.40
C SER A 38 6.82 2.03 -15.64
N PHE A 39 7.05 0.72 -15.46
CA PHE A 39 6.05 -0.32 -15.62
C PHE A 39 4.93 -0.21 -14.57
N LYS A 40 3.68 -0.40 -15.02
CA LYS A 40 2.48 -0.31 -14.17
C LYS A 40 1.97 -1.71 -13.87
N TRP A 41 2.33 -2.22 -12.69
CA TRP A 41 1.89 -3.53 -12.23
C TRP A 41 0.38 -3.56 -11.98
N GLU A 42 -0.25 -4.68 -12.31
CA GLU A 42 -1.68 -4.89 -12.04
C GLU A 42 -1.95 -4.89 -10.54
N GLY A 43 -3.00 -4.18 -10.12
CA GLY A 43 -3.44 -4.09 -8.72
C GLY A 43 -2.52 -3.28 -7.81
N VAL A 44 -1.36 -2.81 -8.28
CA VAL A 44 -0.39 -2.07 -7.44
C VAL A 44 -0.66 -0.57 -7.50
N PRO A 45 -0.71 0.11 -6.35
CA PRO A 45 -0.82 1.56 -6.28
C PRO A 45 0.35 2.29 -6.94
N TYR A 46 0.01 3.26 -7.78
CA TYR A 46 0.94 4.15 -8.46
C TYR A 46 0.66 5.61 -8.10
N VAL A 47 1.71 6.39 -7.88
CA VAL A 47 1.59 7.80 -7.45
C VAL A 47 2.44 8.70 -8.35
N GLU A 48 1.82 9.79 -8.81
CA GLU A 48 2.45 10.91 -9.49
C GLU A 48 2.14 12.22 -8.76
N SER A 49 3.03 13.19 -8.89
CA SER A 49 2.78 14.56 -8.40
C SER A 49 2.44 15.45 -9.59
N GLU A 50 1.29 16.12 -9.52
CA GLU A 50 0.81 17.03 -10.56
C GLU A 50 0.09 18.22 -9.92
N ASN A 51 0.47 19.45 -10.29
CA ASN A 51 -0.26 20.67 -9.91
C ASN A 51 -0.61 20.73 -8.40
N GLU A 52 0.43 20.59 -7.55
CA GLU A 52 0.32 20.59 -6.07
C GLU A 52 -0.64 19.53 -5.51
N ALA A 53 -0.75 18.40 -6.20
CA ALA A 53 -1.53 17.25 -5.76
C ALA A 53 -0.83 15.96 -6.13
N TYR A 54 -1.25 14.88 -5.50
CA TYR A 54 -0.92 13.52 -5.89
C TYR A 54 -2.03 12.96 -6.75
N ILE A 55 -1.66 12.36 -7.87
CA ILE A 55 -2.55 11.52 -8.68
C ILE A 55 -2.20 10.08 -8.37
N MET A 56 -3.13 9.40 -7.72
CA MET A 56 -3.00 8.00 -7.34
C MET A 56 -3.80 7.13 -8.29
N ARG A 57 -3.22 6.04 -8.76
CA ARG A 57 -3.84 5.13 -9.72
C ARG A 57 -3.65 3.66 -9.34
N ILE A 58 -4.64 2.83 -9.64
CA ILE A 58 -4.49 1.38 -9.72
C ILE A 58 -4.86 0.96 -11.15
N TYR A 59 -4.04 0.11 -11.74
CA TYR A 59 -4.26 -0.43 -13.07
C TYR A 59 -4.72 -1.89 -13.02
N GLU A 60 -5.59 -2.30 -13.94
CA GLU A 60 -5.94 -3.69 -14.21
C GLU A 60 -5.95 -3.89 -15.72
N ARG A 61 -5.19 -4.87 -16.24
CA ARG A 61 -5.05 -5.12 -17.68
C ARG A 61 -4.71 -3.87 -18.50
N GLY A 62 -3.87 -3.01 -17.93
CA GLY A 62 -3.45 -1.73 -18.54
C GLY A 62 -4.48 -0.60 -18.47
N MET A 63 -5.68 -0.83 -17.92
CA MET A 63 -6.73 0.18 -17.75
C MET A 63 -6.70 0.75 -16.33
N VAL A 64 -7.00 2.03 -16.18
CA VAL A 64 -7.11 2.68 -14.86
C VAL A 64 -8.43 2.25 -14.21
N MET A 65 -8.34 1.45 -13.14
CA MET A 65 -9.50 1.01 -12.35
C MET A 65 -9.87 1.97 -11.23
N LEU A 66 -8.85 2.66 -10.70
CA LEU A 66 -9.00 3.70 -9.70
C LEU A 66 -8.12 4.87 -10.08
N GLU A 67 -8.67 6.08 -10.05
CA GLU A 67 -7.90 7.32 -10.06
C GLU A 67 -8.41 8.23 -8.94
N LYS A 68 -7.47 8.81 -8.18
CA LYS A 68 -7.77 9.75 -7.10
C LYS A 68 -6.78 10.90 -7.10
N ARG A 69 -7.29 12.11 -6.86
CA ARG A 69 -6.47 13.29 -6.63
C ARG A 69 -6.44 13.62 -5.14
N MET A 70 -5.27 13.58 -4.52
CA MET A 70 -5.08 13.85 -3.10
C MET A 70 -4.13 15.01 -2.86
N LYS A 71 -4.28 15.69 -1.72
CA LYS A 71 -3.42 16.82 -1.32
C LYS A 71 -2.70 16.60 0.00
N GLN A 72 -3.05 15.52 0.71
CA GLN A 72 -2.50 15.19 2.01
C GLN A 72 -1.45 14.10 1.84
N THR A 73 -0.20 14.45 2.11
CA THR A 73 0.95 13.54 1.96
C THR A 73 0.83 12.32 2.86
N ASP A 74 0.35 12.48 4.09
CA ASP A 74 0.20 11.35 5.01
C ASP A 74 -0.86 10.34 4.55
N GLU A 75 -1.93 10.79 3.87
CA GLU A 75 -2.92 9.89 3.29
C GLU A 75 -2.35 9.08 2.11
N VAL A 76 -1.45 9.69 1.32
CA VAL A 76 -0.72 8.98 0.25
C VAL A 76 0.24 7.95 0.85
N ILE A 77 1.01 8.34 1.87
CA ILE A 77 1.90 7.42 2.58
C ILE A 77 1.11 6.25 3.16
N TYR A 78 -0.02 6.53 3.82
CA TYR A 78 -0.88 5.49 4.38
C TYR A 78 -1.41 4.53 3.31
N TRP A 79 -1.87 5.04 2.18
CA TRP A 79 -2.38 4.20 1.09
C TRP A 79 -1.30 3.26 0.53
N LEU A 80 -0.07 3.76 0.38
CA LEU A 80 1.08 2.96 -0.02
C LEU A 80 1.50 1.95 1.07
N LEU A 81 1.49 2.34 2.34
CA LEU A 81 1.80 1.44 3.44
C LEU A 81 0.84 0.25 3.50
N GLU A 82 -0.46 0.49 3.35
CA GLU A 82 -1.48 -0.57 3.40
C GLU A 82 -1.21 -1.63 2.33
N ASP A 83 -0.91 -1.21 1.10
CA ASP A 83 -0.56 -2.12 0.02
C ASP A 83 0.75 -2.88 0.26
N ILE A 84 1.81 -2.17 0.65
CA ILE A 84 3.13 -2.75 0.88
C ILE A 84 3.07 -3.78 2.02
N ILE A 85 2.44 -3.42 3.14
CA ILE A 85 2.31 -4.29 4.32
C ILE A 85 1.44 -5.49 4.00
N PHE A 86 0.30 -5.30 3.32
CA PHE A 86 -0.57 -6.41 2.93
C PHE A 86 0.18 -7.38 2.00
N THR A 87 0.87 -6.86 0.98
CA THR A 87 1.66 -7.65 0.04
C THR A 87 2.77 -8.41 0.77
N ALA A 88 3.47 -7.76 1.69
CA ALA A 88 4.53 -8.38 2.47
C ALA A 88 4.01 -9.53 3.35
N ALA A 89 2.96 -9.26 4.12
CA ALA A 89 2.31 -10.25 4.99
C ALA A 89 1.79 -11.44 4.19
N HIS A 90 1.22 -11.17 3.01
CA HIS A 90 0.74 -12.19 2.10
C HIS A 90 1.88 -13.08 1.58
N VAL A 91 2.97 -12.49 1.10
CA VAL A 91 4.13 -13.25 0.62
C VAL A 91 4.77 -14.10 1.71
N GLU A 92 4.94 -13.58 2.94
CA GLU A 92 5.44 -14.39 4.05
C GLU A 92 4.51 -15.56 4.40
N LEU A 93 3.19 -15.35 4.25
CA LEU A 93 2.22 -16.42 4.44
C LEU A 93 2.39 -17.49 3.36
N LEU A 94 2.58 -17.11 2.10
CA LEU A 94 2.86 -18.06 1.02
C LEU A 94 4.12 -18.88 1.30
N GLU A 95 5.21 -18.21 1.72
CA GLU A 95 6.46 -18.87 2.14
C GLU A 95 6.20 -19.88 3.27
N ARG A 96 5.45 -19.48 4.31
CA ARG A 96 5.14 -20.34 5.47
C ARG A 96 4.32 -21.58 5.07
N TYR A 97 3.39 -21.44 4.14
CA TYR A 97 2.55 -22.54 3.66
C TYR A 97 3.21 -23.34 2.52
N GLY A 98 4.42 -22.97 2.08
CA GLY A 98 5.15 -23.66 1.02
C GLY A 98 4.48 -23.57 -0.35
N VAL A 99 3.76 -22.47 -0.61
CA VAL A 99 3.03 -22.24 -1.86
C VAL A 99 3.53 -21.00 -2.58
N ASP A 100 3.32 -20.91 -3.90
CA ASP A 100 3.82 -19.79 -4.73
C ASP A 100 2.72 -19.02 -5.48
N ASN A 101 1.47 -19.48 -5.37
CA ASN A 101 0.29 -19.03 -6.13
C ASN A 101 0.47 -19.00 -7.65
N LYS A 102 1.43 -19.78 -8.18
CA LYS A 102 1.66 -19.98 -9.62
C LYS A 102 1.41 -21.44 -10.00
N GLN A 103 2.03 -22.35 -9.25
CA GLN A 103 1.93 -23.79 -9.43
C GLN A 103 1.21 -24.45 -8.25
N SER A 104 1.31 -23.85 -7.06
CA SER A 104 0.63 -24.29 -5.86
C SER A 104 -0.13 -23.13 -5.23
N HIS A 105 -1.40 -23.34 -4.88
CA HIS A 105 -2.30 -22.27 -4.45
C HIS A 105 -2.60 -22.35 -2.96
N MET A 106 -2.65 -21.19 -2.31
CA MET A 106 -3.10 -21.07 -0.93
C MET A 106 -4.62 -21.21 -0.83
N ASN A 107 -5.08 -22.04 0.11
CA ASN A 107 -6.49 -22.06 0.51
C ASN A 107 -6.73 -20.98 1.58
N TYR A 108 -7.42 -19.90 1.21
CA TYR A 108 -7.77 -18.79 2.12
C TYR A 108 -8.92 -19.15 3.06
N THR A 109 -8.66 -20.08 3.97
CA THR A 109 -9.58 -20.38 5.07
C THR A 109 -9.68 -19.20 6.04
N ASN A 110 -10.71 -19.21 6.90
CA ASN A 110 -10.87 -18.19 7.94
C ASN A 110 -9.62 -18.05 8.83
N ALA A 111 -8.93 -19.15 9.13
CA ALA A 111 -7.71 -19.14 9.92
C ALA A 111 -6.55 -18.45 9.19
N VAL A 112 -6.40 -18.71 7.89
CA VAL A 112 -5.37 -18.06 7.04
C VAL A 112 -5.65 -16.55 6.92
N MET A 113 -6.91 -16.17 6.72
CA MET A 113 -7.31 -14.77 6.70
C MET A 113 -7.09 -14.08 8.04
N GLN A 114 -7.38 -14.76 9.15
CA GLN A 114 -7.11 -14.22 10.49
C GLN A 114 -5.61 -14.02 10.74
N GLU A 115 -4.76 -14.95 10.32
CA GLU A 115 -3.30 -14.78 10.41
C GLU A 115 -2.82 -13.59 9.58
N LEU A 116 -3.31 -13.44 8.35
CA LEU A 116 -2.99 -12.32 7.48
C LEU A 116 -3.37 -10.99 8.15
N THR A 117 -4.62 -10.86 8.62
CA THR A 117 -5.10 -9.66 9.32
C THR A 117 -4.26 -9.36 10.57
N GLN A 118 -3.92 -10.36 11.37
CA GLN A 118 -3.09 -10.17 12.58
C GLN A 118 -1.68 -9.66 12.25
N ARG A 119 -1.08 -10.13 11.15
CA ARG A 119 0.24 -9.67 10.70
C ARG A 119 0.20 -8.22 10.23
N VAL A 120 -0.82 -7.86 9.46
CA VAL A 120 -1.03 -6.47 9.00
C VAL A 120 -1.26 -5.54 10.20
N GLU A 121 -2.18 -5.89 11.10
CA GLU A 121 -2.46 -5.13 12.32
C GLU A 121 -1.19 -4.94 13.17
N LYS A 122 -0.40 -6.01 13.37
CA LYS A 122 0.86 -5.93 14.11
C LYS A 122 1.85 -4.95 13.48
N ALA A 123 1.96 -4.93 12.15
CA ALA A 123 2.84 -3.99 11.45
C ALA A 123 2.39 -2.54 11.68
N PHE A 124 1.08 -2.27 11.60
CA PHE A 124 0.55 -0.93 11.90
C PHE A 124 0.72 -0.55 13.38
N GLN A 125 0.61 -1.50 14.31
CA GLN A 125 0.90 -1.26 15.73
C GLN A 125 2.36 -0.86 15.95
N GLN A 126 3.31 -1.48 15.23
CA GLN A 126 4.73 -1.14 15.30
C GLN A 126 5.04 0.23 14.68
N ILE A 127 4.30 0.62 13.65
CA ILE A 127 4.43 1.92 13.00
C ILE A 127 3.88 3.04 13.91
N GLY A 128 2.71 2.82 14.52
CA GLY A 128 2.01 3.75 15.40
C GLY A 128 1.08 4.74 14.69
N ASP A 129 0.60 5.73 15.43
CA ASP A 129 -0.31 6.76 14.93
C ASP A 129 0.37 7.74 13.97
N PRO A 130 -0.38 8.30 12.98
CA PRO A 130 -1.82 8.14 12.77
C PRO A 130 -2.21 6.87 11.98
N TYR A 131 -1.22 6.12 11.49
CA TYR A 131 -1.46 5.02 10.55
C TYR A 131 -2.18 3.83 11.18
N LEU A 132 -1.90 3.52 12.45
CA LEU A 132 -2.65 2.51 13.20
C LEU A 132 -4.14 2.86 13.26
N HIS A 133 -4.46 4.06 13.74
CA HIS A 133 -5.85 4.51 13.81
C HIS A 133 -6.54 4.42 12.45
N TRP A 134 -5.90 4.90 11.39
CA TRP A 134 -6.45 4.84 10.03
C TRP A 134 -6.67 3.42 9.51
N HIS A 135 -5.78 2.48 9.83
CA HIS A 135 -6.00 1.07 9.53
C HIS A 135 -7.25 0.53 10.24
N GLN A 136 -7.37 0.78 11.54
CA GLN A 136 -8.48 0.30 12.37
C GLN A 136 -9.83 0.89 11.97
N THR A 137 -9.85 2.13 11.46
CA THR A 137 -11.09 2.80 11.04
C THR A 137 -11.46 2.59 9.57
N GLY A 138 -10.66 1.85 8.79
CA GLY A 138 -10.95 1.60 7.38
C GLY A 138 -10.73 2.83 6.47
N LYS A 139 -9.73 3.66 6.80
CA LYS A 139 -9.41 4.88 6.04
C LYS A 139 -9.09 4.56 4.58
N ARG A 140 -8.51 3.39 4.26
CA ARG A 140 -8.21 3.00 2.87
C ARG A 140 -9.47 2.93 2.03
N GLN A 141 -10.50 2.29 2.54
CA GLN A 141 -11.79 2.21 1.86
C GLN A 141 -12.39 3.61 1.68
N ASP A 142 -12.25 4.50 2.65
CA ASP A 142 -12.72 5.89 2.51
C ASP A 142 -11.98 6.66 1.41
N LEU A 143 -10.66 6.52 1.32
CA LEU A 143 -9.83 7.13 0.28
C LEU A 143 -10.20 6.61 -1.12
N GLU A 144 -10.53 5.32 -1.23
CA GLU A 144 -10.87 4.67 -2.50
C GLU A 144 -12.33 4.90 -2.91
N ARG A 145 -13.26 5.02 -1.95
CA ARG A 145 -14.70 5.22 -2.18
C ARG A 145 -15.09 6.61 -2.67
N MET A 146 -14.27 7.65 -2.48
CA MET A 146 -14.67 9.01 -2.89
C MET A 146 -15.02 9.04 -4.39
N GLU A 147 -16.31 9.15 -4.69
CA GLU A 147 -16.87 9.04 -6.04
C GLU A 147 -16.30 10.07 -7.04
N PRO A 148 -16.48 9.84 -8.36
CA PRO A 148 -15.78 10.61 -9.38
C PRO A 148 -16.09 12.10 -9.23
N ARG A 149 -15.08 12.95 -9.45
CA ARG A 149 -15.40 14.27 -9.96
C ARG A 149 -16.22 14.06 -11.23
N LYS A 150 -17.53 14.31 -11.16
CA LYS A 150 -18.33 14.58 -12.35
C LYS A 150 -17.56 15.65 -13.14
N GLU A 151 -17.12 15.28 -14.33
CA GLU A 151 -16.50 16.21 -15.25
C GLU A 151 -17.46 17.38 -15.49
N ARG A 152 -16.83 18.56 -15.57
CA ARG A 152 -17.43 19.82 -15.99
C ARG A 152 -17.64 19.81 -17.50
#